data_AF-A0A937FKI8-F1
#
_entry.id   AF-A0A937FKI8-F1
#
_cell.length_a   1.000
_cell.length_b   1.000
_cell.length_c   1.000
_cell.angle_alpha   90.00
_cell.angle_beta   90.00
_cell.angle_gamma   90.00
#
_symmetry.space_group_name_H-M   'P 1'
#
loop_
_entity.id
_entity.type
_entity.pdbx_description
1 polymer ?
#
loop_
_entity_poly.entity_id
_entity_poly.type
_entity_poly.pdbx_seq_one_letter_code
_entity_poly.pdbx_strand_id
1 'polypeptide(L)' 'MAKKKLRLFRCKCNHALRYGTSTCSYCFSPTPWRNRIWFPVLPVALVALVVLYLSPLG' A
#
# COMPACT_ATOMS: atom_id res chain seq x y z
N MET A 1 12.21 -9.84 15.66
CA MET A 1 11.05 -9.45 14.83
C MET A 1 11.20 -9.99 13.40
N ALA A 2 10.92 -11.27 13.15
CA ALA A 2 10.91 -11.81 11.80
C ALA A 2 9.72 -11.19 11.05
N LYS A 3 9.95 -10.14 10.25
CA LYS A 3 8.96 -9.63 9.30
C LYS A 3 8.67 -10.79 8.33
N LYS A 4 7.67 -11.63 8.64
CA LYS A 4 7.07 -12.56 7.68
C LYS A 4 6.72 -11.70 6.49
N LYS A 5 7.55 -11.76 5.44
CA LYS A 5 7.28 -11.08 4.17
C LYS A 5 6.06 -11.81 3.64
N LEU A 6 4.87 -11.37 4.01
CA LEU A 6 3.63 -11.83 3.44
C LEU A 6 3.77 -11.55 1.94
N ARG A 7 4.16 -12.54 1.15
CA ARG A 7 4.22 -12.39 -0.31
C ARG A 7 2.84 -12.78 -0.84
N LEU A 8 1.84 -11.99 -0.48
CA LEU A 8 0.43 -12.22 -0.83
C LEU A 8 0.17 -11.93 -2.30
N PHE A 9 0.98 -11.07 -2.92
CA PHE A 9 0.85 -10.71 -4.33
C PHE A 9 1.84 -11.46 -5.21
N ARG A 10 1.35 -11.98 -6.33
CA ARG A 10 2.16 -12.58 -7.40
C ARG A 10 2.06 -11.72 -8.66
N CYS A 11 3.15 -11.62 -9.39
CA CYS A 11 3.18 -10.99 -10.71
C CYS A 11 2.60 -11.93 -11.77
N LYS A 12 2.30 -11.43 -12.98
CA LYS A 12 1.86 -12.27 -14.12
C LYS A 12 2.86 -13.38 -14.45
N CYS A 13 4.16 -13.13 -14.23
CA CYS A 13 5.23 -14.10 -14.37
C CYS A 13 5.37 -15.05 -13.17
N ASN A 14 4.35 -15.19 -12.33
CA ASN A 14 4.32 -15.99 -11.10
C ASN A 14 5.37 -15.64 -10.02
N HIS A 15 6.18 -14.61 -10.23
CA HIS A 15 7.15 -14.17 -9.23
C HIS A 15 6.46 -13.55 -8.01
N ALA A 16 6.95 -13.90 -6.82
CA ALA A 16 6.40 -13.43 -5.55
C ALA A 16 6.82 -12.00 -5.27
N LEU A 17 5.87 -11.07 -5.30
CA LEU A 17 6.13 -9.64 -5.18
C LEU A 17 6.36 -9.24 -3.73
N ARG A 18 7.23 -8.23 -3.52
CA ARG A 18 7.32 -7.52 -2.25
C ARG A 18 6.18 -6.50 -2.16
N TYR A 19 5.58 -6.39 -0.98
CA TYR A 19 4.61 -5.34 -0.68
C TYR A 19 5.20 -3.95 -0.92
N GLY A 20 4.43 -3.05 -1.53
CA GLY A 20 4.82 -1.67 -1.81
C GLY A 20 5.73 -1.47 -3.02
N THR A 21 6.10 -2.53 -3.75
CA THR A 21 6.88 -2.39 -4.99
C THR A 21 5.97 -2.02 -6.16
N SER A 22 6.43 -1.09 -7.00
CA SER A 22 5.70 -0.59 -8.17
C SER A 22 5.95 -1.43 -9.43
N THR A 23 7.07 -2.14 -9.47
CA THR A 23 7.54 -2.97 -10.59
C THR A 23 8.05 -4.33 -10.09
N CYS A 24 7.85 -5.38 -10.90
CA CYS A 24 8.39 -6.70 -10.59
C CYS A 24 9.91 -6.72 -10.84
N SER A 25 10.71 -7.20 -9.90
CA SER A 25 12.18 -7.27 -10.03
C SER A 25 12.68 -8.26 -11.09
N TYR A 26 11.83 -9.21 -11.51
CA TYR A 26 12.20 -10.23 -12.49
C TYR A 26 11.77 -9.84 -13.91
N CYS A 27 10.55 -9.32 -14.03
CA CYS A 27 9.85 -9.17 -15.32
C CYS A 27 9.68 -7.70 -15.70
N PHE A 28 10.11 -6.78 -14.83
CA PHE A 28 9.94 -5.31 -14.90
C PHE A 28 8.52 -4.82 -15.20
N SER A 29 7.54 -5.73 -15.14
CA SER A 29 6.15 -5.46 -15.40
C SER A 29 5.50 -4.72 -14.23
N PRO A 30 4.48 -3.87 -14.50
CA PRO A 30 3.75 -3.16 -13.46
C PRO A 30 3.03 -4.15 -12.53
N THR A 31 3.14 -3.93 -11.22
CA THR A 31 2.45 -4.72 -10.19
C THR A 31 0.99 -4.31 -10.06
N PRO A 32 0.10 -5.21 -9.59
CA PRO A 32 -1.31 -4.86 -9.35
C PRO A 32 -1.46 -3.66 -8.40
N TRP A 33 -2.46 -2.82 -8.65
CA TRP A 33 -2.72 -1.57 -7.91
C TRP A 33 -2.83 -1.77 -6.39
N ARG A 34 -3.40 -2.90 -5.95
CA ARG A 34 -3.47 -3.31 -4.54
C ARG A 34 -2.09 -3.46 -3.86
N ASN A 35 -1.03 -3.75 -4.61
CA ASN A 35 0.34 -3.79 -4.08
C ASN A 35 0.99 -2.39 -4.02
N ARG A 36 0.48 -1.43 -4.80
CA ARG A 36 0.95 -0.04 -4.84
C ARG A 36 0.30 0.84 -3.78
N ILE A 37 -0.96 0.57 -3.41
CA ILE A 37 -1.68 1.29 -2.34
C ILE A 37 -1.20 0.74 -0.99
N TRP A 38 0.04 1.09 -0.62
CA TRP A 38 0.61 0.67 0.66
C TRP A 38 0.54 1.75 1.74
N PHE A 39 0.14 2.97 1.36
CA PHE A 39 0.11 4.11 2.27
C PHE A 39 -1.28 4.73 2.35
N PRO A 40 -2.24 4.08 3.05
CA PRO A 40 -3.48 4.75 3.44
C PRO A 40 -3.25 5.84 4.49
N VAL A 41 -2.03 5.98 5.03
CA VAL A 41 -1.71 6.94 6.09
C VAL A 41 -2.01 8.38 5.66
N LEU A 42 -1.69 8.75 4.43
CA LEU A 42 -1.92 10.12 3.95
C LEU A 42 -3.41 10.47 3.83
N PRO A 43 -4.27 9.66 3.15
CA PRO A 43 -5.70 9.93 3.12
C PRO A 43 -6.34 9.78 4.51
N VAL A 44 -5.91 8.84 5.36
CA VAL A 44 -6.42 8.70 6.73
C VAL A 44 -6.07 9.92 7.58
N ALA A 45 -4.84 10.45 7.48
CA ALA A 45 -4.42 11.65 8.19
C ALA A 45 -5.20 12.89 7.72
N LEU A 46 -5.44 13.02 6.40
CA LEU A 46 -6.25 14.10 5.86
C LEU A 46 -7.70 14.02 6.35
N VAL A 47 -8.31 12.83 6.33
CA VAL A 47 -9.68 12.64 6.85
C VAL A 47 -9.73 12.96 8.35
N ALA A 48 -8.76 12.50 9.14
CA ALA A 48 -8.71 12.81 10.57
C ALA A 48 -8.58 14.32 10.85
N LEU A 49 -7.74 15.03 10.09
CA LEU A 49 -7.59 16.48 10.20
C LEU A 49 -8.88 17.20 9.82
N VAL A 50 -9.51 16.80 8.71
CA VAL A 50 -10.80 17.34 8.25
C VAL A 50 -11.89 17.12 9.31
N VAL A 51 -11.96 15.92 9.90
CA VAL A 51 -12.92 15.61 10.99
C VAL A 51 -12.65 16.48 12.22
N LEU A 52 -11.40 16.65 12.63
CA LEU A 52 -11.06 17.51 13.77
C LEU A 52 -11.38 18.99 13.51
N TYR A 53 -11.20 19.46 12.28
CA TYR A 53 -11.44 20.86 11.92
C TYR A 53 -12.94 21.17 11.71
N LEU A 54 -13.70 20.19 11.21
CA LEU A 54 -15.15 20.28 11.00
C LEU A 54 -15.97 19.92 12.23
N SER A 55 -15.39 19.26 13.22
CA SER A 55 -16.05 19.07 14.52
C SER A 55 -15.90 20.38 15.29
N PRO A 56 -16.93 21.25 15.36
CA PRO A 56 -16.87 22.31 16.33
C PRO A 56 -16.93 21.58 17.67
N LEU A 57 -15.85 21.64 18.45
CA LEU A 57 -15.95 21.31 19.87
C LEU A 57 -16.98 22.29 20.44
N GLY A 58 -18.23 21.79 20.57
CA GLY A 58 -19.32 22.43 21.26
C GLY A 58 -19.13 22.36 22.77
#